data_AF-A0A4R1WKM5-F1
#
_entry.id   AF-A0A4R1WKM5-F1
#
_cell.length_a   1.000
_cell.length_b   1.000
_cell.length_c   1.000
_cell.angle_alpha   90.00
_cell.angle_beta   90.00
_cell.angle_gamma   90.00
#
_symmetry.space_group_name_H-M   'P 1'
#
loop_
_entity.id
_entity.type
_entity.pdbx_description
1 polymer ?
#
loop_
_entity_poly.entity_id
_entity_poly.type
_entity_poly.pdbx_seq_one_letter_code
_entity_poly.pdbx_strand_id
1 'polypeptide(L)'
;MDAQQISRLTAQWIRELPGEESTVLSGLGVWPLLAILAELADEPARSELAAAAGAQYEGLLASAPELRMALGLWTRPEVPLEPGVDKVLPPEIRGVLANHQVLDDWVVEQTGGLIQRMPVMLTPDVLLVLASALALRITWRLAFRETSFTEGGTRWLQRSDYDLESVRRYESPGGPLTVITVFGEGEFDVRLVMGEPGRGRNAVLAAVLDLEGEGVGGAALLAGREAPGVEVIESMSGRPTAILSMPYFEVDVEHDLLEHAEVFGLVTATDNSRGHFPGLSPMPLAVGQARQAVMARFSATGFEAAAVTAFAMAPGSAPTPGAQALYVHLDRPFGFVAVHRPTGIPVIAGWVTETAHRQV
;
A
#
# COMPACT_ATOMS: atom_id res chain seq x y z
N MET A 1 6.49 -9.12 -14.50
CA MET A 1 6.52 -8.76 -13.07
C MET A 1 5.87 -9.86 -12.26
N ASP A 2 6.60 -10.43 -11.30
CA ASP A 2 6.14 -11.56 -10.47
C ASP A 2 5.40 -11.06 -9.21
N ALA A 3 4.10 -11.33 -9.13
CA ALA A 3 3.28 -10.95 -7.98
C ALA A 3 3.70 -11.65 -6.69
N GLN A 4 4.17 -12.90 -6.76
CA GLN A 4 4.59 -13.64 -5.58
C GLN A 4 5.85 -13.03 -4.97
N GLN A 5 6.77 -12.54 -5.80
CA GLN A 5 7.98 -11.90 -5.33
C GLN A 5 7.68 -10.58 -4.60
N ILE A 6 6.81 -9.75 -5.15
CA ILE A 6 6.40 -8.49 -4.49
C ILE A 6 5.66 -8.78 -3.19
N SER A 7 4.74 -9.76 -3.18
CA SER A 7 4.05 -10.19 -1.96
C SER A 7 5.04 -10.69 -0.90
N ARG A 8 6.05 -11.48 -1.30
CA ARG A 8 7.08 -11.99 -0.38
C ARG A 8 7.91 -10.87 0.22
N LEU A 9 8.41 -9.94 -0.59
CA LEU A 9 9.17 -8.78 -0.12
C LEU A 9 8.32 -7.95 0.85
N THR A 10 7.08 -7.66 0.47
CA THR A 10 6.13 -6.89 1.31
C THR A 10 5.86 -7.60 2.63
N ALA A 11 5.62 -8.92 2.61
CA ALA A 11 5.36 -9.71 3.81
C ALA A 11 6.58 -9.83 4.73
N GLN A 12 7.79 -9.99 4.18
CA GLN A 12 9.04 -9.99 4.95
C GLN A 12 9.25 -8.64 5.65
N TRP A 13 9.07 -7.54 4.93
CA TRP A 13 9.17 -6.21 5.53
C TRP A 13 8.15 -6.00 6.65
N ILE A 14 6.89 -6.37 6.41
CA ILE A 14 5.82 -6.29 7.42
C ILE A 14 6.20 -7.05 8.70
N ARG A 15 6.85 -8.21 8.61
CA ARG A 15 7.23 -9.01 9.79
C ARG A 15 8.25 -8.30 10.67
N GLU A 16 9.14 -7.51 10.08
CA GLU A 16 10.22 -6.79 10.77
C GLU A 16 9.80 -5.40 11.29
N LEU A 17 8.64 -4.87 10.88
CA LEU A 17 8.21 -3.54 11.31
C LEU A 17 8.01 -3.45 12.84
N PRO A 18 8.57 -2.43 13.51
CA PRO A 18 8.41 -2.24 14.94
C PRO A 18 7.06 -1.63 15.33
N GLY A 19 6.60 -1.92 16.55
CA GLY A 19 5.40 -1.31 17.15
C GLY A 19 4.07 -1.78 16.54
N GLU A 20 2.99 -1.14 16.98
CA GLU A 20 1.60 -1.47 16.57
C GLU A 20 0.82 -0.24 16.07
N GLU A 21 1.54 0.88 15.86
CA GLU A 21 0.99 2.14 15.34
C GLU A 21 0.50 1.98 13.91
N SER A 22 -0.33 2.93 13.47
CA SER A 22 -0.76 3.06 12.08
C SER A 22 0.46 3.11 11.16
N THR A 23 0.44 2.35 10.07
CA THR A 23 1.55 2.29 9.12
C THR A 23 1.05 2.05 7.71
N VAL A 24 1.85 2.42 6.73
CA VAL A 24 1.59 2.13 5.33
C VAL A 24 2.92 1.98 4.60
N LEU A 25 3.01 0.98 3.71
CA LEU A 25 4.21 0.68 2.93
C LEU A 25 3.86 0.14 1.54
N SER A 26 4.85 0.16 0.65
CA SER A 26 4.74 -0.38 -0.70
C SER A 26 5.97 -1.18 -1.09
N GLY A 27 5.89 -2.51 -1.06
CA GLY A 27 6.95 -3.36 -1.62
C GLY A 27 7.10 -3.13 -3.13
N LEU A 28 5.99 -2.88 -3.85
CA LEU A 28 6.00 -2.56 -5.28
C LEU A 28 6.76 -1.25 -5.58
N GLY A 29 6.71 -0.25 -4.70
CA GLY A 29 7.46 1.00 -4.86
C GLY A 29 8.97 0.85 -4.64
N VAL A 30 9.40 -0.12 -3.82
CA VAL A 30 10.82 -0.37 -3.54
C VAL A 30 11.45 -1.33 -4.55
N TRP A 31 10.70 -2.34 -4.99
CA TRP A 31 11.19 -3.43 -5.83
C TRP A 31 11.98 -2.99 -7.08
N PRO A 32 11.53 -1.99 -7.88
CA PRO A 32 12.28 -1.55 -9.06
C PRO A 32 13.69 -1.05 -8.70
N LEU A 33 13.84 -0.36 -7.57
CA LEU A 33 15.11 0.18 -7.13
C LEU A 33 16.09 -0.94 -6.80
N LEU A 34 15.62 -1.96 -6.07
CA LEU A 34 16.45 -3.11 -5.70
C LEU A 34 16.85 -3.92 -6.94
N ALA A 35 15.93 -4.17 -7.87
CA ALA A 35 16.20 -4.92 -9.09
C ALA A 35 17.23 -4.21 -9.97
N ILE A 36 17.10 -2.89 -10.14
CA ILE A 36 18.06 -2.06 -10.89
C ILE A 36 19.42 -2.07 -10.21
N LEU A 37 19.48 -1.87 -8.89
CA LEU A 37 20.73 -1.90 -8.15
C LEU A 37 21.41 -3.27 -8.24
N ALA A 38 20.65 -4.38 -8.21
CA ALA A 38 21.20 -5.72 -8.38
C ALA A 38 21.89 -5.89 -9.75
N GLU A 39 21.29 -5.39 -10.83
CA GLU A 39 21.89 -5.45 -12.18
C GLU A 39 23.19 -4.64 -12.29
N LEU A 40 23.29 -3.54 -11.55
CA LEU A 40 24.42 -2.62 -11.59
C LEU A 40 25.50 -2.93 -10.55
N ALA A 41 25.22 -3.84 -9.61
CA ALA A 41 26.11 -4.18 -8.50
C ALA A 41 27.14 -5.26 -8.86
N ASP A 42 28.24 -5.32 -8.10
CA ASP A 42 29.17 -6.46 -8.05
C ASP A 42 28.95 -7.34 -6.79
N GLU A 43 29.71 -8.43 -6.69
CA GLU A 43 29.57 -9.34 -5.54
C GLU A 43 30.24 -8.78 -4.28
N PRO A 44 29.67 -9.01 -3.09
CA PRO A 44 28.47 -9.79 -2.81
C PRO A 44 27.14 -9.00 -2.83
N ALA A 45 27.19 -7.67 -3.00
CA ALA A 45 26.00 -6.81 -2.97
C ALA A 45 24.95 -7.22 -4.01
N ARG A 46 25.38 -7.62 -5.21
CA ARG A 46 24.53 -8.17 -6.27
C ARG A 46 23.68 -9.33 -5.77
N SER A 47 24.28 -10.32 -5.12
CA SER A 47 23.57 -11.51 -4.66
C SER A 47 22.56 -11.19 -3.55
N GLU A 48 22.90 -10.28 -2.64
CA GLU A 48 21.99 -9.83 -1.57
C GLU A 48 20.78 -9.09 -2.16
N LEU A 49 21.02 -8.10 -3.04
CA LEU A 49 19.97 -7.33 -3.72
C LEU A 49 19.09 -8.23 -4.58
N ALA A 50 19.68 -9.17 -5.32
CA ALA A 50 18.93 -10.12 -6.14
C ALA A 50 18.10 -11.09 -5.29
N ALA A 51 18.56 -11.47 -4.10
CA ALA A 51 17.76 -12.29 -3.19
C ALA A 51 16.49 -11.55 -2.70
N ALA A 52 16.60 -10.25 -2.45
CA ALA A 52 15.48 -9.40 -2.03
C ALA A 52 14.54 -9.03 -3.20
N ALA A 53 15.10 -8.60 -4.34
CA ALA A 53 14.34 -8.20 -5.52
C ALA A 53 13.78 -9.40 -6.29
N GLY A 54 14.43 -10.56 -6.23
CA GLY A 54 14.10 -11.73 -7.05
C GLY A 54 14.75 -11.69 -8.43
N ALA A 55 13.95 -11.88 -9.47
CA ALA A 55 14.41 -11.95 -10.86
C ALA A 55 14.89 -10.57 -11.40
N GLN A 56 15.31 -10.56 -12.67
CA GLN A 56 15.77 -9.37 -13.39
C GLN A 56 14.71 -8.26 -13.44
N TYR A 57 15.13 -7.02 -13.64
CA TYR A 57 14.21 -5.90 -13.78
C TYR A 57 13.43 -6.02 -15.10
N GLU A 58 12.13 -6.29 -15.00
CA GLU A 58 11.23 -6.47 -16.16
C GLU A 58 10.44 -5.19 -16.52
N GLY A 59 10.77 -4.06 -15.91
CA GLY A 59 10.00 -2.81 -16.04
C GLY A 59 9.00 -2.60 -14.90
N LEU A 60 8.30 -1.46 -14.97
CA LEU A 60 7.24 -1.11 -14.02
C LEU A 60 5.94 -1.86 -14.34
N LEU A 61 5.03 -1.92 -13.37
CA LEU A 61 3.70 -2.48 -13.61
C LEU A 61 3.03 -1.67 -14.73
N ALA A 62 2.34 -2.36 -15.63
CA ALA A 62 1.71 -1.74 -16.79
C ALA A 62 0.85 -0.54 -16.36
N SER A 63 0.96 0.55 -17.12
CA SER A 63 0.25 1.79 -16.82
C SER A 63 -1.25 1.54 -16.86
N ALA A 64 -1.90 1.76 -15.72
CA ALA A 64 -3.33 1.83 -15.58
C ALA A 64 -3.71 3.27 -15.20
N PRO A 65 -4.88 3.79 -15.60
CA PRO A 65 -5.30 5.15 -15.26
C PRO A 65 -5.22 5.48 -13.76
N GLU A 66 -5.45 4.47 -12.91
CA GLU A 66 -5.40 4.59 -11.45
C GLU A 66 -3.99 4.59 -10.87
N LEU A 67 -3.01 4.03 -11.57
CA LEU A 67 -1.65 3.81 -11.04
C LEU A 67 -0.62 4.59 -11.85
N ARG A 68 0.02 5.54 -11.19
CA ARG A 68 1.25 6.17 -11.68
C ARG A 68 2.44 5.59 -10.94
N MET A 69 3.41 5.10 -11.70
CA MET A 69 4.73 4.73 -11.21
C MET A 69 5.79 5.48 -12.00
N ALA A 70 6.81 5.96 -11.31
CA ALA A 70 7.93 6.64 -11.93
C ALA A 70 9.25 6.24 -11.26
N LEU A 71 10.32 6.34 -12.04
CA LEU A 71 11.70 6.24 -11.58
C LEU A 71 12.41 7.54 -11.89
N GLY A 72 13.38 7.90 -11.05
CA GLY A 72 14.20 9.07 -11.26
C GLY A 72 15.62 8.84 -10.76
N LEU A 73 16.59 9.32 -11.53
CA LEU A 73 18.00 9.30 -11.18
C LEU A 73 18.55 10.73 -11.23
N TRP A 74 19.09 11.24 -10.13
CA TRP A 74 19.77 12.53 -10.10
C TRP A 74 21.23 12.33 -9.73
N THR A 75 22.14 12.85 -10.54
CA THR A 75 23.59 12.75 -10.30
C THR A 75 24.20 14.13 -10.12
N ARG A 76 25.25 14.24 -9.31
CA ARG A 76 26.11 15.42 -9.37
C ARG A 76 26.82 15.47 -10.73
N PRO A 77 27.10 16.68 -11.27
CA PRO A 77 27.80 16.82 -12.55
C PRO A 77 29.16 16.13 -12.61
N GLU A 78 29.79 15.93 -11.47
CA GLU A 78 31.11 15.30 -11.30
C GLU A 78 31.08 13.78 -11.39
N VAL A 79 29.89 13.15 -11.32
CA VAL A 79 29.73 11.70 -11.29
C VAL A 79 29.56 11.18 -12.72
N PRO A 80 30.58 10.53 -13.32
CA PRO A 80 30.42 9.89 -14.62
C PRO A 80 29.50 8.67 -14.49
N LEU A 81 28.66 8.46 -15.50
CA LEU A 81 27.84 7.26 -15.63
C LEU A 81 28.52 6.27 -16.58
N GLU A 82 28.43 4.98 -16.26
CA GLU A 82 29.02 3.91 -17.07
C GLU A 82 28.32 3.72 -18.43
N PRO A 83 29.06 3.42 -19.51
CA PRO A 83 28.44 3.09 -20.79
C PRO A 83 27.48 1.89 -20.66
N GLY A 84 26.25 2.06 -21.12
CA GLY A 84 25.23 1.01 -21.10
C GLY A 84 24.21 1.11 -19.98
N VAL A 85 24.39 2.01 -19.00
CA VAL A 85 23.38 2.29 -17.97
C VAL A 85 22.05 2.80 -18.55
N ASP A 86 22.07 3.35 -19.77
CA ASP A 86 20.87 3.78 -20.52
C ASP A 86 19.88 2.64 -20.77
N LYS A 87 20.33 1.38 -20.77
CA LYS A 87 19.45 0.23 -20.96
C LYS A 87 18.48 0.01 -19.79
N VAL A 88 18.89 0.42 -18.59
CA VAL A 88 18.14 0.21 -17.34
C VAL A 88 17.56 1.53 -16.83
N LEU A 89 18.33 2.61 -16.95
CA LEU A 89 17.96 3.95 -16.50
C LEU A 89 18.05 4.93 -17.68
N PRO A 90 17.07 5.01 -18.58
CA PRO A 90 17.22 5.79 -19.81
C PRO A 90 17.29 7.32 -19.53
N PRO A 91 17.85 8.13 -20.44
CA PRO A 91 18.12 9.56 -20.18
C PRO A 91 16.90 10.39 -19.77
N GLU A 92 15.69 9.99 -20.17
CA GLU A 92 14.43 10.69 -19.90
C GLU A 92 14.05 10.69 -18.41
N ILE A 93 14.57 9.74 -17.63
CA ILE A 93 14.36 9.66 -16.18
C ILE A 93 15.56 10.20 -15.39
N ARG A 94 16.51 10.87 -16.05
CA ARG A 94 17.71 11.41 -15.41
C ARG A 94 17.63 12.92 -15.23
N GLY A 95 18.18 13.39 -14.13
CA GLY A 95 18.32 14.81 -13.81
C GLY A 95 19.68 15.13 -13.18
N VAL A 96 19.93 16.43 -13.01
CA VAL A 96 21.11 16.91 -12.27
C VAL A 96 20.71 17.13 -10.82
N LEU A 97 21.52 16.62 -9.89
CA LEU A 97 21.34 16.82 -8.45
C LEU A 97 21.81 18.22 -8.04
N ALA A 98 21.00 19.24 -8.34
CA ALA A 98 21.34 20.64 -8.09
C ALA A 98 21.01 21.10 -6.66
N ASN A 99 19.83 20.74 -6.15
CA ASN A 99 19.35 21.09 -4.82
C ASN A 99 18.14 20.21 -4.46
N HIS A 100 17.64 20.36 -3.23
CA HIS A 100 16.51 19.58 -2.72
C HIS A 100 15.18 19.89 -3.44
N GLN A 101 14.99 21.14 -3.88
CA GLN A 101 13.77 21.57 -4.56
C GLN A 101 13.53 20.79 -5.85
N VAL A 102 14.57 20.46 -6.61
CA VAL A 102 14.46 19.64 -7.82
C VAL A 102 13.89 18.25 -7.52
N LEU A 103 14.22 17.68 -6.35
CA LEU A 103 13.69 16.39 -5.92
C LEU A 103 12.25 16.52 -5.43
N ASP A 104 11.96 17.54 -4.64
CA ASP A 104 10.60 17.82 -4.13
C ASP A 104 9.61 18.09 -5.27
N ASP A 105 10.00 18.91 -6.24
CA ASP A 105 9.18 19.23 -7.42
C ASP A 105 8.83 17.96 -8.21
N TRP A 106 9.81 17.07 -8.39
CA TRP A 106 9.59 15.78 -9.05
C TRP A 106 8.63 14.91 -8.24
N VAL A 107 8.79 14.81 -6.92
CA VAL A 107 7.89 14.01 -6.07
C VAL A 107 6.47 14.56 -6.11
N VAL A 108 6.29 15.88 -6.04
CA VAL A 108 4.98 16.54 -6.15
C VAL A 108 4.34 16.24 -7.50
N GLU A 109 5.10 16.34 -8.60
CA GLU A 109 4.60 16.03 -9.93
C GLU A 109 4.20 14.56 -10.06
N GLN A 110 5.08 13.63 -9.66
CA GLN A 110 4.84 12.20 -9.83
C GLN A 110 3.74 11.66 -8.91
N THR A 111 3.48 12.32 -7.79
CA THR A 111 2.41 11.92 -6.86
C THR A 111 1.13 12.72 -7.03
N GLY A 112 1.12 13.76 -7.86
CA GLY A 112 -0.01 14.69 -7.94
C GLY A 112 -0.24 15.41 -6.61
N GLY A 113 0.85 15.77 -5.92
CA GLY A 113 0.86 16.55 -4.68
C GLY A 113 0.49 15.80 -3.40
N LEU A 114 0.50 14.46 -3.42
CA LEU A 114 0.20 13.66 -2.23
C LEU A 114 1.38 13.61 -1.28
N ILE A 115 2.57 13.45 -1.87
CA ILE A 115 3.84 13.54 -1.16
C ILE A 115 4.46 14.88 -1.58
N GLN A 116 4.83 15.67 -0.59
CA GLN A 116 5.29 17.05 -0.80
C GLN A 116 6.82 17.16 -0.81
N ARG A 117 7.51 16.16 -0.27
CA ARG A 117 8.96 16.19 -0.08
C ARG A 117 9.59 14.85 -0.39
N MET A 118 10.78 14.90 -0.96
CA MET A 118 11.65 13.73 -1.09
C MET A 118 12.23 13.38 0.30
N PRO A 119 12.16 12.11 0.75
CA PRO A 119 12.56 11.75 2.11
C PRO A 119 14.08 11.65 2.31
N VAL A 120 14.90 11.95 1.29
CA VAL A 120 16.38 11.89 1.40
C VAL A 120 16.98 13.23 1.80
N MET A 121 17.95 13.20 2.73
CA MET A 121 18.69 14.41 3.12
C MET A 121 19.89 14.62 2.20
N LEU A 122 19.98 15.79 1.57
CA LEU A 122 21.13 16.13 0.71
C LEU A 122 22.30 16.67 1.53
N THR A 123 23.22 15.77 1.89
CA THR A 123 24.51 16.11 2.52
C THR A 123 25.62 16.21 1.45
N PRO A 124 26.77 16.83 1.77
CA PRO A 124 27.89 16.97 0.82
C PRO A 124 28.44 15.66 0.26
N ASP A 125 28.20 14.53 0.91
CA ASP A 125 28.59 13.17 0.51
C ASP A 125 27.54 12.44 -0.35
N VAL A 126 26.32 12.98 -0.50
CA VAL A 126 25.33 12.42 -1.44
C VAL A 126 25.71 12.79 -2.87
N LEU A 127 26.22 11.81 -3.61
CA LEU A 127 26.66 11.95 -5.00
C LEU A 127 25.53 11.71 -6.01
N LEU A 128 24.55 10.89 -5.65
CA LEU A 128 23.50 10.41 -6.54
C LEU A 128 22.26 10.03 -5.73
N VAL A 129 21.07 10.29 -6.28
CA VAL A 129 19.77 9.86 -5.73
C VAL A 129 19.06 9.03 -6.78
N LEU A 130 18.69 7.80 -6.43
CA LEU A 130 17.81 6.94 -7.22
C LEU A 130 16.50 6.81 -6.44
N ALA A 131 15.38 7.19 -7.06
CA ALA A 131 14.07 7.21 -6.39
C ALA A 131 12.99 6.54 -7.24
N SER A 132 11.98 6.01 -6.56
CA SER A 132 10.72 5.61 -7.17
C SER A 132 9.58 6.40 -6.53
N ALA A 133 8.60 6.80 -7.35
CA ALA A 133 7.36 7.38 -6.90
C ALA A 133 6.21 6.50 -7.36
N LEU A 134 5.24 6.28 -6.47
CA LEU A 134 4.02 5.52 -6.74
C LEU A 134 2.82 6.33 -6.24
N ALA A 135 1.82 6.51 -7.10
CA ALA A 135 0.55 7.13 -6.74
C ALA A 135 -0.60 6.26 -7.26
N LEU A 136 -1.47 5.84 -6.36
CA LEU A 136 -2.62 5.00 -6.65
C LEU A 136 -3.91 5.75 -6.30
N ARG A 137 -4.82 5.90 -7.27
CA ARG A 137 -6.09 6.60 -7.12
C ARG A 137 -7.24 5.71 -7.60
N ILE A 138 -8.04 5.21 -6.67
CA ILE A 138 -9.13 4.28 -6.96
C ILE A 138 -10.47 4.98 -6.71
N THR A 139 -11.34 5.01 -7.71
CA THR A 139 -12.75 5.39 -7.52
C THR A 139 -13.57 4.14 -7.16
N TRP A 140 -14.40 4.22 -6.13
CA TRP A 140 -15.24 3.09 -5.72
C TRP A 140 -16.37 2.85 -6.72
N ARG A 141 -16.57 1.58 -7.11
CA ARG A 141 -17.78 1.18 -7.86
C ARG A 141 -19.06 1.45 -7.06
N LEU A 142 -18.99 1.24 -5.74
CA LEU A 142 -20.04 1.59 -4.79
C LEU A 142 -19.47 2.48 -3.70
N ALA A 143 -19.77 3.78 -3.78
CA ALA A 143 -19.33 4.78 -2.83
C ALA A 143 -19.94 4.56 -1.42
N PHE A 144 -19.19 4.99 -0.42
CA PHE A 144 -19.70 5.13 0.95
C PHE A 144 -20.44 6.45 1.09
N ARG A 145 -21.25 6.52 2.15
CA ARG A 145 -21.86 7.75 2.64
C ARG A 145 -21.21 8.10 3.96
N GLU A 146 -20.88 9.37 4.14
CA GLU A 146 -20.50 9.88 5.45
C GLU A 146 -21.74 9.88 6.34
N THR A 147 -21.61 9.29 7.52
CA THR A 147 -22.71 9.23 8.47
C THR A 147 -22.79 10.53 9.25
N SER A 148 -24.01 10.92 9.64
CA SER A 148 -24.22 12.07 10.54
C SER A 148 -23.80 11.78 11.99
N PHE A 149 -23.47 10.52 12.29
CA PHE A 149 -23.10 10.07 13.62
C PHE A 149 -21.58 10.19 13.78
N THR A 150 -21.17 11.03 14.73
CA THR A 150 -19.77 11.25 15.07
C THR A 150 -19.51 10.67 16.44
N GLU A 151 -19.26 9.37 16.51
CA GLU A 151 -18.78 8.76 17.75
C GLU A 151 -17.36 9.27 18.03
N GLY A 152 -17.15 9.90 19.18
CA GLY A 152 -15.85 10.45 19.55
C GLY A 152 -15.32 11.54 18.62
N GLY A 153 -16.17 12.15 17.77
CA GLY A 153 -15.75 13.13 16.76
C GLY A 153 -15.15 12.52 15.47
N THR A 154 -15.08 11.19 15.36
CA THR A 154 -14.59 10.48 14.18
C THR A 154 -15.58 10.59 13.02
N ARG A 155 -15.06 10.84 11.81
CA ARG A 155 -15.82 10.79 10.57
C ARG A 155 -16.05 9.33 10.16
N TRP A 156 -17.29 8.86 10.26
CA TRP A 156 -17.65 7.49 9.90
C TRP A 156 -18.20 7.40 8.48
N LEU A 157 -17.77 6.37 7.77
CA LEU A 157 -18.22 5.98 6.44
C LEU A 157 -19.08 4.73 6.54
N GLN A 158 -20.19 4.71 5.82
CA GLN A 158 -21.06 3.53 5.75
C GLN A 158 -21.50 3.24 4.32
N ARG A 159 -21.56 1.96 3.97
CA ARG A 159 -22.18 1.48 2.73
C ARG A 159 -22.96 0.19 2.97
N SER A 160 -23.93 -0.06 2.09
CA SER A 160 -24.66 -1.32 2.04
C SER A 160 -24.44 -1.96 0.68
N ASP A 161 -23.76 -3.08 0.66
CA ASP A 161 -23.52 -3.90 -0.52
C ASP A 161 -24.55 -5.03 -0.58
N TYR A 162 -25.04 -5.31 -1.78
CA TYR A 162 -25.91 -6.46 -2.02
C TYR A 162 -25.14 -7.69 -2.49
N ASP A 163 -23.86 -7.52 -2.83
CA ASP A 163 -22.94 -8.61 -3.05
C ASP A 163 -22.34 -9.08 -1.73
N LEU A 164 -22.83 -10.21 -1.23
CA LEU A 164 -22.32 -10.85 -0.02
C LEU A 164 -20.93 -11.45 -0.22
N GLU A 165 -20.49 -11.68 -1.46
CA GLU A 165 -19.15 -12.18 -1.76
C GLU A 165 -18.08 -11.10 -1.55
N SER A 166 -18.48 -9.84 -1.33
CA SER A 166 -17.58 -8.79 -0.86
C SER A 166 -17.02 -9.06 0.53
N VAL A 167 -17.66 -9.90 1.36
CA VAL A 167 -17.19 -10.27 2.70
C VAL A 167 -16.85 -11.76 2.71
N ARG A 168 -15.59 -12.06 3.02
CA ARG A 168 -15.08 -13.43 3.06
C ARG A 168 -14.31 -13.70 4.34
N ARG A 169 -14.39 -14.94 4.80
CA ARG A 169 -13.60 -15.44 5.92
C ARG A 169 -12.54 -16.40 5.43
N TYR A 170 -11.30 -16.19 5.84
CA TYR A 170 -10.17 -17.05 5.54
C TYR A 170 -9.64 -17.70 6.81
N GLU A 171 -9.12 -18.91 6.68
CA GLU A 171 -8.25 -19.49 7.71
C GLU A 171 -6.81 -19.06 7.42
N SER A 172 -6.05 -18.76 8.47
CA SER A 172 -4.62 -18.51 8.37
C SER A 172 -3.90 -19.18 9.55
N PRO A 173 -2.58 -19.40 9.48
CA PRO A 173 -1.84 -20.00 10.59
C PRO A 173 -2.03 -19.29 11.95
N GLY A 174 -2.31 -17.98 11.93
CA GLY A 174 -2.57 -17.19 13.13
C GLY A 174 -4.05 -17.06 13.54
N GLY A 175 -4.94 -17.86 12.96
CA GLY A 175 -6.39 -17.82 13.21
C GLY A 175 -7.21 -17.22 12.06
N PRO A 176 -8.55 -17.12 12.22
CA PRO A 176 -9.42 -16.65 11.16
C PRO A 176 -9.19 -15.17 10.85
N LEU A 177 -9.42 -14.81 9.58
CA LEU A 177 -9.43 -13.45 9.09
C LEU A 177 -10.75 -13.17 8.39
N THR A 178 -11.30 -11.98 8.60
CA THR A 178 -12.34 -11.41 7.74
C THR A 178 -11.67 -10.50 6.73
N VAL A 179 -11.98 -10.69 5.45
CA VAL A 179 -11.52 -9.86 4.34
C VAL A 179 -12.72 -9.27 3.65
N ILE A 180 -12.76 -7.94 3.56
CA ILE A 180 -13.81 -7.19 2.88
C ILE A 180 -13.21 -6.54 1.64
N THR A 181 -13.73 -6.89 0.47
CA THR A 181 -13.28 -6.30 -0.80
C THR A 181 -14.13 -5.07 -1.12
N VAL A 182 -13.46 -3.92 -1.22
CA VAL A 182 -13.99 -2.65 -1.71
C VAL A 182 -13.62 -2.54 -3.17
N PHE A 183 -14.59 -2.81 -4.05
CA PHE A 183 -14.34 -2.85 -5.49
C PHE A 183 -14.13 -1.46 -6.08
N GLY A 184 -13.01 -1.28 -6.77
CA GLY A 184 -12.78 -0.13 -7.64
C GLY A 184 -13.52 -0.24 -8.98
N GLU A 185 -13.72 0.91 -9.63
CA GLU A 185 -14.31 0.95 -10.97
C GLU A 185 -13.44 0.26 -12.03
N GLY A 186 -12.12 0.42 -11.95
CA GLY A 186 -11.17 -0.21 -12.88
C GLY A 186 -10.48 -1.46 -12.31
N GLU A 187 -9.15 -1.46 -12.35
CA GLU A 187 -8.32 -2.68 -12.16
C GLU A 187 -7.86 -2.90 -10.72
N PHE A 188 -8.11 -1.95 -9.82
CA PHE A 188 -7.63 -2.03 -8.43
C PHE A 188 -8.78 -2.14 -7.44
N ASP A 189 -8.55 -2.95 -6.39
CA ASP A 189 -9.45 -3.10 -5.25
C ASP A 189 -8.72 -2.80 -3.95
N VAL A 190 -9.48 -2.46 -2.91
CA VAL A 190 -8.95 -2.41 -1.53
C VAL A 190 -9.56 -3.53 -0.72
N ARG A 191 -8.71 -4.37 -0.14
CA ARG A 191 -9.09 -5.41 0.81
C ARG A 191 -8.91 -4.88 2.23
N LEU A 192 -9.99 -4.71 2.98
CA LEU A 192 -9.97 -4.41 4.41
C LEU A 192 -9.92 -5.72 5.19
N VAL A 193 -9.13 -5.79 6.24
CA VAL A 193 -8.79 -7.05 6.92
C VAL A 193 -8.91 -6.92 8.41
N MET A 194 -9.64 -7.84 9.03
CA MET A 194 -9.72 -7.99 10.47
C MET A 194 -9.28 -9.37 10.92
N GLY A 195 -8.43 -9.40 11.94
CA GLY A 195 -8.19 -10.60 12.74
C GLY A 195 -9.05 -10.63 14.00
N GLU A 196 -8.90 -11.70 14.77
CA GLU A 196 -9.43 -11.78 16.13
C GLU A 196 -8.85 -10.66 17.01
N PRO A 197 -9.60 -10.19 18.03
CA PRO A 197 -9.11 -9.19 18.98
C PRO A 197 -7.76 -9.59 19.60
N GLY A 198 -6.83 -8.64 19.67
CA GLY A 198 -5.49 -8.85 20.24
C GLY A 198 -4.47 -9.46 19.28
N ARG A 199 -4.85 -9.79 18.04
CA ARG A 199 -3.89 -10.20 17.01
C ARG A 199 -3.11 -8.98 16.50
N GLY A 200 -1.79 -9.03 16.60
CA GLY A 200 -0.90 -7.92 16.22
C GLY A 200 -0.88 -7.64 14.71
N ARG A 201 -0.57 -6.38 14.37
CA ARG A 201 -0.50 -5.82 13.02
C ARG A 201 0.24 -6.72 12.05
N ASN A 202 1.48 -7.08 12.39
CA ASN A 202 2.37 -7.81 11.48
C ASN A 202 1.78 -9.19 11.14
N ALA A 203 1.12 -9.84 12.10
CA ALA A 203 0.51 -11.16 11.92
C ALA A 203 -0.76 -11.14 11.08
N VAL A 204 -1.51 -10.03 11.07
CA VAL A 204 -2.69 -9.86 10.20
C VAL A 204 -2.25 -9.48 8.78
N LEU A 205 -1.35 -8.51 8.65
CA LEU A 205 -0.89 -8.01 7.36
C LEU A 205 -0.06 -9.04 6.58
N ALA A 206 0.83 -9.80 7.22
CA ALA A 206 1.54 -10.86 6.53
C ALA A 206 0.58 -11.98 6.08
N ALA A 207 -0.41 -12.31 6.91
CA ALA A 207 -1.36 -13.37 6.61
C ALA A 207 -2.32 -13.03 5.45
N VAL A 208 -2.71 -11.75 5.26
CA VAL A 208 -3.54 -11.38 4.09
C VAL A 208 -2.78 -11.49 2.77
N LEU A 209 -1.45 -11.26 2.79
CA LEU A 209 -0.60 -11.37 1.59
C LEU A 209 -0.36 -12.82 1.17
N ASP A 210 -0.47 -13.76 2.11
CA ASP A 210 -0.26 -15.19 1.92
C ASP A 210 -1.60 -15.98 1.82
N LEU A 211 -2.73 -15.31 1.55
CA LEU A 211 -4.02 -15.98 1.44
C LEU A 211 -4.10 -16.89 0.21
N GLU A 212 -4.56 -18.12 0.44
CA GLU A 212 -4.83 -19.11 -0.60
C GLU A 212 -6.32 -19.48 -0.64
N GLY A 213 -6.79 -19.85 -1.83
CA GLY A 213 -8.17 -20.25 -2.06
C GLY A 213 -9.19 -19.10 -2.04
N GLU A 214 -10.47 -19.45 -2.12
CA GLU A 214 -11.57 -18.48 -2.23
C GLU A 214 -12.13 -18.04 -0.87
N GLY A 215 -11.74 -18.71 0.23
CA GLY A 215 -12.31 -18.48 1.55
C GLY A 215 -13.79 -18.89 1.64
N VAL A 216 -14.42 -18.52 2.76
CA VAL A 216 -15.84 -18.75 3.03
C VAL A 216 -16.62 -17.48 2.74
N GLY A 217 -17.52 -17.52 1.75
CA GLY A 217 -18.33 -16.38 1.31
C GLY A 217 -19.42 -15.95 2.30
N GLY A 218 -19.92 -14.73 2.12
CA GLY A 218 -20.86 -14.09 3.04
C GLY A 218 -22.18 -14.84 3.22
N ALA A 219 -22.64 -15.61 2.22
CA ALA A 219 -23.84 -16.44 2.38
C ALA A 219 -23.69 -17.48 3.50
N ALA A 220 -22.51 -18.08 3.65
CA ALA A 220 -22.22 -19.02 4.74
C ALA A 220 -22.05 -18.31 6.09
N LEU A 221 -21.56 -17.07 6.09
CA LEU A 221 -21.52 -16.23 7.30
C LEU A 221 -22.92 -15.92 7.81
N LEU A 222 -23.84 -15.55 6.92
CA LEU A 222 -25.26 -15.34 7.26
C LEU A 222 -25.92 -16.61 7.81
N ALA A 223 -25.51 -17.78 7.32
CA ALA A 223 -25.99 -19.08 7.79
C ALA A 223 -25.42 -19.48 9.17
N GLY A 224 -24.66 -18.61 9.84
CA GLY A 224 -24.18 -18.81 11.21
C GLY A 224 -22.69 -19.16 11.33
N ARG A 225 -21.90 -19.01 10.26
CA ARG A 225 -20.44 -19.12 10.38
C ARG A 225 -19.85 -17.83 10.96
N GLU A 226 -19.20 -17.94 12.11
CA GLU A 226 -18.54 -16.81 12.77
C GLU A 226 -17.31 -16.31 12.00
N ALA A 227 -17.12 -15.00 11.94
CA ALA A 227 -15.95 -14.34 11.39
C ALA A 227 -15.58 -13.11 12.23
N PRO A 228 -14.28 -12.78 12.38
CA PRO A 228 -13.87 -11.62 13.18
C PRO A 228 -14.52 -10.30 12.73
N GLY A 229 -15.16 -9.59 13.67
CA GLY A 229 -15.80 -8.30 13.41
C GLY A 229 -17.00 -8.34 12.43
N VAL A 230 -17.62 -9.51 12.29
CA VAL A 230 -18.86 -9.69 11.51
C VAL A 230 -19.97 -10.11 12.45
N GLU A 231 -21.08 -9.38 12.42
CA GLU A 231 -22.31 -9.70 13.14
C GLU A 231 -23.43 -9.96 12.13
N VAL A 232 -24.36 -10.87 12.47
CA VAL A 232 -25.58 -11.06 11.68
C VAL A 232 -26.71 -10.29 12.35
N ILE A 233 -27.26 -9.29 11.67
CA ILE A 233 -28.33 -8.43 12.17
C ILE A 233 -29.58 -8.52 11.29
N GLU A 234 -30.73 -8.08 11.80
CA GLU A 234 -31.89 -7.81 10.94
C GLU A 234 -31.71 -6.46 10.23
N SER A 235 -32.04 -6.40 8.94
CA SER A 235 -31.96 -5.19 8.13
C SER A 235 -33.34 -4.80 7.61
N MET A 236 -33.49 -3.51 7.28
CA MET A 236 -34.69 -2.99 6.63
C MET A 236 -34.75 -3.33 5.12
N SER A 237 -33.70 -3.95 4.58
CA SER A 237 -33.65 -4.37 3.18
C SER A 237 -34.54 -5.59 2.95
N GLY A 238 -35.24 -5.65 1.81
CA GLY A 238 -36.00 -6.82 1.40
C GLY A 238 -35.15 -8.02 0.97
N ARG A 239 -33.82 -7.91 0.99
CA ARG A 239 -32.89 -8.98 0.61
C ARG A 239 -31.60 -8.94 1.44
N PRO A 240 -30.87 -10.06 1.54
CA PRO A 240 -29.60 -10.10 2.24
C PRO A 240 -28.60 -9.02 1.76
N THR A 241 -27.84 -8.43 2.69
CA THR A 241 -26.91 -7.34 2.40
C THR A 241 -25.70 -7.39 3.34
N ALA A 242 -24.55 -6.88 2.89
CA ALA A 242 -23.39 -6.60 3.73
C ALA A 242 -23.34 -5.10 4.02
N ILE A 243 -23.43 -4.71 5.29
CA ILE A 243 -23.33 -3.33 5.75
C ILE A 243 -21.94 -3.15 6.32
N LEU A 244 -21.14 -2.30 5.70
CA LEU A 244 -19.80 -1.97 6.15
C LEU A 244 -19.82 -0.58 6.80
N SER A 245 -19.29 -0.48 8.01
CA SER A 245 -19.09 0.76 8.76
C SER A 245 -17.63 0.87 9.18
N MET A 246 -16.98 1.97 8.81
CA MET A 246 -15.56 2.19 9.05
C MET A 246 -15.21 3.68 9.16
N PRO A 247 -14.12 4.04 9.85
CA PRO A 247 -13.65 5.42 9.91
C PRO A 247 -13.10 5.88 8.55
N TYR A 248 -13.27 7.16 8.25
CA TYR A 248 -12.37 7.86 7.33
C TYR A 248 -10.98 7.85 7.95
N PHE A 249 -9.98 7.48 7.17
CA PHE A 249 -8.60 7.49 7.65
C PHE A 249 -7.61 8.04 6.63
N GLU A 250 -6.52 8.55 7.17
CA GLU A 250 -5.36 8.99 6.43
C GLU A 250 -4.11 8.55 7.21
N VAL A 251 -3.20 7.88 6.51
CA VAL A 251 -1.93 7.42 7.05
C VAL A 251 -0.82 7.99 6.18
N ASP A 252 0.17 8.62 6.81
CA ASP A 252 1.37 9.15 6.18
C ASP A 252 2.57 8.67 6.99
N VAL A 253 3.45 7.87 6.36
CA VAL A 253 4.61 7.27 7.00
C VAL A 253 5.83 7.38 6.09
N GLU A 254 6.96 7.76 6.69
CA GLU A 254 8.29 7.59 6.11
C GLU A 254 9.00 6.40 6.77
N HIS A 255 9.62 5.55 5.97
CA HIS A 255 10.43 4.41 6.41
C HIS A 255 11.88 4.61 6.01
N ASP A 256 12.81 4.31 6.91
CA ASP A 256 14.20 4.11 6.58
C ASP A 256 14.45 2.62 6.29
N LEU A 257 14.69 2.29 5.03
CA LEU A 257 14.91 0.92 4.57
C LEU A 257 16.22 0.35 5.14
N LEU A 258 17.15 1.19 5.58
CA LEU A 258 18.41 0.74 6.19
C LEU A 258 18.20 0.18 7.60
N GLU A 259 17.12 0.52 8.30
CA GLU A 259 16.73 -0.12 9.56
C GLU A 259 16.37 -1.60 9.37
N HIS A 260 16.05 -2.00 8.13
CA HIS A 260 15.76 -3.37 7.72
C HIS A 260 16.64 -3.80 6.53
N ALA A 261 17.92 -3.41 6.52
CA ALA A 261 18.82 -3.64 5.40
C ALA A 261 18.90 -5.11 4.94
N GLU A 262 18.74 -6.08 5.84
CA GLU A 262 18.69 -7.51 5.51
C GLU A 262 17.49 -7.87 4.61
N VAL A 263 16.30 -7.31 4.90
CA VAL A 263 15.08 -7.54 4.11
C VAL A 263 15.26 -7.08 2.66
N PHE A 264 16.00 -5.99 2.48
CA PHE A 264 16.19 -5.35 1.18
C PHE A 264 17.51 -5.72 0.49
N GLY A 265 18.31 -6.59 1.09
CA GLY A 265 19.62 -6.97 0.54
C GLY A 265 20.62 -5.81 0.48
N LEU A 266 20.51 -4.85 1.39
CA LEU A 266 21.31 -3.62 1.41
C LEU A 266 22.53 -3.71 2.34
N VAL A 267 22.69 -4.80 3.11
CA VAL A 267 23.72 -4.92 4.15
C VAL A 267 25.11 -4.61 3.59
N THR A 268 25.56 -5.35 2.58
CA THR A 268 26.86 -5.09 1.94
C THR A 268 26.88 -3.74 1.24
N ALA A 269 25.80 -3.37 0.57
CA ALA A 269 25.74 -2.17 -0.26
C ALA A 269 25.92 -0.86 0.52
N THR A 270 25.78 -0.88 1.86
CA THR A 270 26.00 0.28 2.74
C THR A 270 27.46 0.51 3.14
N ASP A 271 28.35 -0.45 2.92
CA ASP A 271 29.78 -0.33 3.26
C ASP A 271 30.48 0.67 2.34
N ASN A 272 30.70 1.89 2.82
CA ASN A 272 31.34 2.96 2.06
C ASN A 272 32.88 2.85 1.95
N SER A 273 33.49 1.80 2.50
CA SER A 273 34.94 1.57 2.36
C SER A 273 35.35 1.11 0.95
N ARG A 274 34.38 0.66 0.14
CA ARG A 274 34.55 0.28 -1.27
C ARG A 274 33.30 0.67 -2.09
N GLY A 275 33.45 0.66 -3.42
CA GLY A 275 32.31 0.80 -4.32
C GLY A 275 31.66 -0.55 -4.64
N HIS A 276 30.33 -0.58 -4.70
CA HIS A 276 29.55 -1.79 -4.99
C HIS A 276 28.80 -1.73 -6.32
N PHE A 277 28.77 -0.57 -6.99
CA PHE A 277 27.98 -0.34 -8.21
C PHE A 277 28.84 0.01 -9.44
N PRO A 278 29.78 -0.85 -9.85
CA PRO A 278 30.65 -0.59 -11.01
C PRO A 278 29.88 -0.61 -12.35
N GLY A 279 28.63 -1.07 -12.39
CA GLY A 279 27.77 -0.93 -13.57
C GLY A 279 27.09 0.44 -13.68
N LEU A 280 27.12 1.25 -12.61
CA LEU A 280 26.51 2.58 -12.56
C LEU A 280 27.54 3.69 -12.81
N SER A 281 28.69 3.61 -12.16
CA SER A 281 29.77 4.61 -12.25
C SER A 281 31.13 3.96 -12.00
N PRO A 282 32.22 4.47 -12.62
CA PRO A 282 33.58 4.10 -12.23
C PRO A 282 33.98 4.69 -10.87
N MET A 283 33.23 5.67 -10.34
CA MET A 283 33.44 6.14 -8.97
C MET A 283 32.96 5.09 -7.97
N PRO A 284 33.65 4.91 -6.83
CA PRO A 284 33.20 3.96 -5.82
C PRO A 284 31.92 4.47 -5.14
N LEU A 285 30.78 3.86 -5.48
CA LEU A 285 29.46 4.19 -4.94
C LEU A 285 28.98 3.14 -3.92
N ALA A 286 28.36 3.61 -2.84
CA ALA A 286 27.67 2.82 -1.83
C ALA A 286 26.33 3.49 -1.46
N VAL A 287 25.39 2.73 -0.89
CA VAL A 287 24.08 3.24 -0.45
C VAL A 287 24.24 3.95 0.89
N GLY A 288 24.15 5.28 0.89
CA GLY A 288 24.18 6.08 2.12
C GLY A 288 22.80 6.29 2.77
N GLN A 289 21.73 6.26 1.98
CA GLN A 289 20.34 6.43 2.42
C GLN A 289 19.42 5.61 1.52
N ALA A 290 18.40 4.98 2.11
CA ALA A 290 17.34 4.30 1.38
C ALA A 290 16.03 4.53 2.13
N ARG A 291 15.10 5.32 1.56
CA ARG A 291 13.89 5.75 2.26
C ARG A 291 12.65 5.63 1.38
N GLN A 292 11.51 5.33 2.01
CA GLN A 292 10.21 5.31 1.38
C GLN A 292 9.23 6.21 2.14
N ALA A 293 8.68 7.22 1.48
CA ALA A 293 7.50 7.93 1.95
C ALA A 293 6.25 7.31 1.30
N VAL A 294 5.24 6.96 2.09
CA VAL A 294 3.95 6.46 1.60
C VAL A 294 2.81 7.15 2.32
N MET A 295 1.82 7.53 1.54
CA MET A 295 0.62 8.17 2.01
C MET A 295 -0.59 7.37 1.47
N ALA A 296 -1.54 7.02 2.34
CA ALA A 296 -2.79 6.35 1.98
C ALA A 296 -4.00 7.02 2.63
N ARG A 297 -5.04 7.29 1.84
CA ARG A 297 -6.28 7.94 2.31
C ARG A 297 -7.48 7.22 1.77
N PHE A 298 -8.35 6.84 2.69
CA PHE A 298 -9.61 6.20 2.38
C PHE A 298 -10.75 7.17 2.63
N SER A 299 -11.51 7.45 1.56
CA SER A 299 -12.60 8.43 1.58
C SER A 299 -13.92 7.81 1.10
N ALA A 300 -15.00 8.60 1.17
CA ALA A 300 -16.32 8.14 0.78
C ALA A 300 -16.42 7.74 -0.70
N THR A 301 -15.67 8.40 -1.59
CA THR A 301 -15.77 8.23 -3.05
C THR A 301 -14.60 7.45 -3.65
N GLY A 302 -13.50 7.30 -2.90
CA GLY A 302 -12.34 6.58 -3.41
C GLY A 302 -11.21 6.40 -2.40
N PHE A 303 -10.20 5.67 -2.86
CA PHE A 303 -8.83 5.74 -2.39
C PHE A 303 -8.20 6.92 -3.14
N GLU A 304 -8.29 8.11 -2.53
CA GLU A 304 -7.91 9.48 -2.99
C GLU A 304 -8.53 10.08 -4.29
N ALA A 305 -9.20 11.25 -4.37
CA ALA A 305 -10.13 12.03 -3.52
C ALA A 305 -10.93 13.06 -4.39
N ALA A 306 -12.23 13.27 -4.13
CA ALA A 306 -13.06 14.50 -4.27
C ALA A 306 -14.52 14.26 -3.78
N ALA A 307 -15.18 15.24 -3.15
CA ALA A 307 -16.54 15.09 -2.58
C ALA A 307 -17.46 16.32 -2.79
N VAL A 308 -18.72 16.08 -3.19
CA VAL A 308 -19.86 17.02 -3.13
C VAL A 308 -21.10 16.22 -2.69
N THR A 309 -21.87 16.72 -1.71
CA THR A 309 -23.04 16.02 -1.16
C THR A 309 -24.24 16.96 -1.02
N ALA A 310 -25.43 16.51 -1.44
CA ALA A 310 -26.71 17.18 -1.29
C ALA A 310 -27.75 16.21 -0.70
N PHE A 311 -28.64 16.71 0.15
CA PHE A 311 -29.70 15.92 0.79
C PHE A 311 -31.08 16.31 0.25
N ALA A 312 -31.92 15.31 -0.04
CA ALA A 312 -33.36 15.47 -0.20
C ALA A 312 -34.05 14.45 0.73
N MET A 313 -34.98 14.91 1.56
CA MET A 313 -35.70 14.09 2.54
C MET A 313 -37.08 13.68 2.00
N ALA A 314 -37.50 12.45 2.29
CA ALA A 314 -38.86 11.94 2.07
C ALA A 314 -39.38 11.29 3.38
N PRO A 315 -40.69 11.34 3.67
CA PRO A 315 -41.26 10.73 4.87
C PRO A 315 -41.15 9.20 4.84
N GLY A 316 -40.88 8.60 6.01
CA GLY A 316 -40.83 7.15 6.21
C GLY A 316 -42.19 6.54 6.55
N SER A 317 -42.41 5.29 6.12
CA SER A 317 -43.54 4.42 6.50
C SER A 317 -43.12 3.36 7.54
N ALA A 318 -44.09 2.68 8.15
CA ALA A 318 -43.86 1.70 9.22
C ALA A 318 -42.95 0.51 8.81
N PRO A 319 -42.07 0.00 9.69
CA PRO A 319 -41.17 -1.11 9.37
C PRO A 319 -41.90 -2.44 9.12
N THR A 320 -41.64 -3.07 7.98
CA THR A 320 -41.82 -4.52 7.81
C THR A 320 -40.50 -5.23 8.13
N PRO A 321 -40.49 -6.44 8.73
CA PRO A 321 -39.26 -7.21 8.93
C PRO A 321 -38.57 -7.43 7.58
N GLY A 322 -37.34 -6.93 7.43
CA GLY A 322 -36.53 -7.20 6.24
C GLY A 322 -35.69 -8.46 6.41
N ALA A 323 -34.79 -8.70 5.45
CA ALA A 323 -33.86 -9.81 5.45
C ALA A 323 -32.67 -9.56 6.41
N GLN A 324 -31.90 -10.62 6.68
CA GLN A 324 -30.69 -10.54 7.49
C GLN A 324 -29.56 -9.81 6.75
N ALA A 325 -28.65 -9.17 7.50
CA ALA A 325 -27.47 -8.52 6.98
C ALA A 325 -26.20 -8.95 7.73
N LEU A 326 -25.08 -8.99 7.01
CA LEU A 326 -23.75 -9.02 7.62
C LEU A 326 -23.38 -7.59 7.99
N TYR A 327 -23.34 -7.27 9.26
CA TYR A 327 -22.82 -6.01 9.76
C TYR A 327 -21.32 -6.17 10.05
N VAL A 328 -20.50 -5.44 9.31
CA VAL A 328 -19.05 -5.41 9.49
C VAL A 328 -18.68 -4.03 10.03
N HIS A 329 -18.14 -4.02 11.25
CA HIS A 329 -17.76 -2.80 11.93
C HIS A 329 -16.24 -2.77 12.14
N LEU A 330 -15.57 -1.78 11.54
CA LEU A 330 -14.13 -1.55 11.69
C LEU A 330 -13.90 -0.51 12.79
N ASP A 331 -14.20 -0.90 14.04
CA ASP A 331 -14.11 -0.07 15.25
C ASP A 331 -12.82 -0.22 16.06
N ARG A 332 -11.94 -1.10 15.59
CA ARG A 332 -10.66 -1.41 16.21
C ARG A 332 -9.59 -1.52 15.13
N PRO A 333 -8.30 -1.61 15.50
CA PRO A 333 -7.25 -1.67 14.50
C PRO A 333 -7.44 -2.75 13.43
N PHE A 334 -7.25 -2.35 12.18
CA PHE A 334 -7.50 -3.21 11.01
C PHE A 334 -6.44 -2.99 9.92
N GLY A 335 -6.28 -4.00 9.07
CA GLY A 335 -5.38 -3.94 7.92
C GLY A 335 -6.10 -3.51 6.66
N PHE A 336 -5.36 -2.94 5.72
CA PHE A 336 -5.83 -2.74 4.35
C PHE A 336 -4.72 -3.11 3.35
N VAL A 337 -5.12 -3.64 2.19
CA VAL A 337 -4.23 -3.90 1.06
C VAL A 337 -4.89 -3.43 -0.22
N ALA A 338 -4.27 -2.49 -0.91
CA ALA A 338 -4.65 -2.13 -2.27
C ALA A 338 -3.99 -3.11 -3.24
N VAL A 339 -4.79 -3.76 -4.09
CA VAL A 339 -4.35 -4.87 -4.94
C VAL A 339 -4.71 -4.61 -6.39
N HIS A 340 -3.77 -4.89 -7.29
CA HIS A 340 -4.04 -4.94 -8.73
C HIS A 340 -4.78 -6.25 -9.04
N ARG A 341 -6.08 -6.18 -9.31
CA ARG A 341 -6.99 -7.33 -9.47
C ARG A 341 -6.50 -8.34 -10.52
N PRO A 342 -6.02 -7.94 -11.72
CA PRO A 342 -5.58 -8.89 -12.74
C PRO A 342 -4.36 -9.75 -12.35
N THR A 343 -3.43 -9.20 -11.57
CA THR A 343 -2.17 -9.89 -11.22
C THR A 343 -2.08 -10.35 -9.77
N GLY A 344 -2.94 -9.82 -8.89
CA GLY A 344 -2.87 -10.05 -7.45
C GLY A 344 -1.75 -9.28 -6.75
N ILE A 345 -1.03 -8.39 -7.43
CA ILE A 345 0.08 -7.63 -6.84
C ILE A 345 -0.44 -6.71 -5.73
N PRO A 346 0.09 -6.79 -4.50
CA PRO A 346 -0.16 -5.81 -3.46
C PRO A 346 0.61 -4.53 -3.79
N VAL A 347 -0.12 -3.46 -4.11
CA VAL A 347 0.44 -2.16 -4.45
C VAL A 347 0.84 -1.43 -3.17
N ILE A 348 -0.07 -1.43 -2.19
CA ILE A 348 0.10 -0.78 -0.88
C ILE A 348 -0.49 -1.71 0.17
N ALA A 349 0.19 -1.85 1.31
CA ALA A 349 -0.33 -2.51 2.50
C ALA A 349 -0.18 -1.59 3.71
N GLY A 350 -1.17 -1.58 4.59
CA GLY A 350 -1.12 -0.72 5.76
C GLY A 350 -2.04 -1.15 6.89
N TRP A 351 -1.82 -0.55 8.04
CA TRP A 351 -2.53 -0.76 9.29
C TRP A 351 -3.11 0.55 9.77
N VAL A 352 -4.34 0.51 10.23
CA VAL A 352 -5.07 1.68 10.74
C VAL A 352 -5.35 1.45 12.21
N THR A 353 -4.97 2.42 13.03
CA THR A 353 -5.41 2.56 14.43
C THR A 353 -6.16 3.89 14.58
N GLU A 354 -6.71 4.17 15.76
CA GLU A 354 -7.45 5.41 16.04
C GLU A 354 -6.67 6.69 15.71
N THR A 355 -5.34 6.66 15.74
CA THR A 355 -4.47 7.80 15.42
C THR A 355 -4.56 8.27 13.97
N ALA A 356 -4.97 7.37 13.06
CA ALA A 356 -5.15 7.68 11.65
C ALA A 356 -6.55 8.21 11.31
N HIS A 357 -7.48 8.22 12.28
CA HIS A 357 -8.83 8.70 12.06
C HIS A 357 -8.83 10.23 11.92
N ARG A 358 -9.52 10.76 10.90
CA ARG A 358 -9.74 12.21 10.81
C ARG A 358 -11.00 12.59 11.59
N GLN A 359 -10.87 13.63 12.41
CA GLN A 359 -11.99 14.23 13.14
C GLN A 359 -12.75 15.23 12.25
N VAL A 360 -14.01 15.49 12.59
CA VAL A 360 -14.86 16.49 11.90
C VAL A 360 -14.32 17.90 12.02
#